data_AF-A0A9X5U236-F1
#
_entry.id   AF-A0A9X5U236-F1
#
_cell.length_a   1.000
_cell.length_b   1.000
_cell.length_c   1.000
_cell.angle_alpha   90.00
_cell.angle_beta   90.00
_cell.angle_gamma   90.00
#
_symmetry.space_group_name_H-M   'P 1'
#
loop_
_entity.id
_entity.type
_entity.pdbx_description
1 polymer ?
#
loop_
_entity_poly.entity_id
_entity_poly.type
_entity_poly.pdbx_seq_one_letter_code
_entity_poly.pdbx_strand_id
1 'polypeptide(L)'
;MIYEGKIENFEEFAHSFNKLSQEIQQLRIKNERVHAERLRKHAEAARRGELGDDWAKIQERIDNGETTLRDVFSGEDTSDAAASLRQTAQRNIRKAMQQARQDAEDNDEEDPFTALQGKLSVMSRETEQRVQNLQSF
;
A
#
# COMPACT_ATOMS: atom_id res chain seq x y z
N MET A 1 -32.80 -27.83 -36.42
CA MET A 1 -32.17 -26.51 -36.57
C MET A 1 -32.19 -25.80 -35.21
N ILE A 2 -31.23 -24.90 -34.98
CA ILE A 2 -30.89 -24.16 -33.74
C ILE A 2 -29.76 -24.81 -32.90
N TYR A 3 -28.56 -24.79 -33.47
CA TYR A 3 -27.34 -24.45 -32.74
C TYR A 3 -26.99 -23.03 -33.19
N GLU A 4 -26.79 -22.07 -32.28
CA GLU A 4 -25.97 -20.83 -32.43
C GLU A 4 -26.35 -19.83 -31.32
N GLY A 5 -25.59 -19.76 -30.23
CA GLY A 5 -25.84 -18.73 -29.20
C GLY A 5 -25.21 -18.93 -27.83
N LYS A 6 -24.46 -20.03 -27.60
CA LYS A 6 -23.75 -20.26 -26.32
C LYS A 6 -22.22 -20.24 -26.40
N ILE A 7 -21.64 -20.08 -27.59
CA ILE A 7 -20.18 -20.16 -27.78
C ILE A 7 -19.53 -18.76 -27.87
N GLU A 8 -20.27 -17.71 -28.26
CA GLU A 8 -19.72 -16.34 -28.42
C GLU A 8 -19.29 -15.69 -27.09
N ASN A 9 -20.00 -15.97 -25.98
CA ASN A 9 -19.72 -15.34 -24.69
C ASN A 9 -18.46 -15.86 -23.97
N PHE A 10 -17.97 -17.07 -24.28
CA PHE A 10 -16.82 -17.65 -23.59
C PHE A 10 -15.50 -17.16 -24.19
N GLU A 11 -15.42 -17.03 -25.52
CA GLU A 11 -14.23 -16.52 -26.19
C GLU A 11 -14.04 -15.02 -25.91
N GLU A 12 -15.12 -14.24 -25.86
CA GLU A 12 -15.08 -12.82 -25.51
C GLU A 12 -14.71 -12.60 -24.03
N PHE A 13 -15.22 -13.45 -23.12
CA PHE A 13 -14.81 -13.46 -21.72
C PHE A 13 -13.33 -13.88 -21.54
N ALA A 14 -12.88 -14.91 -22.24
CA ALA A 14 -11.49 -15.35 -22.19
C ALA A 14 -10.53 -14.28 -22.78
N HIS A 15 -10.96 -13.57 -23.83
CA HIS A 15 -10.18 -12.50 -24.44
C HIS A 15 -10.08 -11.27 -23.52
N SER A 16 -11.20 -10.87 -22.90
CA SER A 16 -11.22 -9.77 -21.93
C SER A 16 -10.45 -10.10 -20.64
N PHE A 17 -10.49 -11.35 -20.16
CA PHE A 17 -9.68 -11.81 -19.04
C PHE A 17 -8.18 -11.81 -19.36
N ASN A 18 -7.79 -12.27 -20.55
CA ASN A 18 -6.40 -12.22 -21.01
C ASN A 18 -5.90 -10.78 -21.14
N LYS A 19 -6.73 -9.88 -21.68
CA LYS A 19 -6.40 -8.46 -21.80
C LYS A 19 -6.24 -7.80 -20.43
N LEU A 20 -7.16 -8.05 -19.49
CA LEU A 20 -7.07 -7.58 -18.11
C LEU A 20 -5.83 -8.13 -17.40
N SER A 21 -5.52 -9.42 -17.60
CA SER A 21 -4.32 -10.06 -17.04
C SER A 21 -3.04 -9.42 -17.59
N GLN A 22 -2.99 -9.14 -18.89
CA GLN A 22 -1.87 -8.42 -19.51
C GLN A 22 -1.75 -6.98 -18.99
N GLU A 23 -2.86 -6.26 -18.83
CA GLU A 23 -2.87 -4.90 -18.28
C GLU A 23 -2.39 -4.88 -16.82
N ILE A 24 -2.83 -5.84 -15.98
CA ILE A 24 -2.35 -5.99 -14.60
C ILE A 24 -0.85 -6.30 -14.57
N GLN A 25 -0.35 -7.18 -15.45
CA GLN A 25 1.08 -7.50 -15.56
C GLN A 25 1.89 -6.27 -15.99
N GLN A 26 1.42 -5.51 -16.97
CA GLN A 26 2.08 -4.28 -17.42
C GLN A 26 2.08 -3.19 -16.34
N LEU A 27 1.00 -3.06 -15.58
CA LEU A 27 0.92 -2.17 -14.41
C LEU A 27 1.92 -2.58 -13.33
N ARG A 28 2.06 -3.88 -13.04
CA ARG A 28 3.07 -4.40 -12.10
C ARG A 28 4.49 -4.07 -12.56
N ILE A 29 4.84 -4.35 -13.81
CA ILE A 29 6.19 -4.09 -14.36
C ILE A 29 6.53 -2.59 -14.36
N LYS A 30 5.57 -1.74 -14.77
CA LYS A 30 5.77 -0.28 -14.76
C LYS A 30 5.92 0.26 -13.33
N ASN A 31 5.15 -0.31 -12.39
CA ASN A 31 5.23 0.01 -10.98
C ASN A 31 6.56 -0.45 -10.36
N GLU A 32 7.06 -1.63 -10.73
CA GLU A 32 8.31 -2.22 -10.23
C GLU A 32 9.53 -1.35 -10.51
N ARG A 33 9.69 -0.81 -11.73
CA ARG A 33 10.83 0.06 -12.04
C ARG A 33 10.83 1.35 -11.22
N VAL A 34 9.66 1.99 -11.10
CA VAL A 34 9.49 3.22 -10.32
C VAL A 34 9.65 2.94 -8.82
N HIS A 35 9.23 1.76 -8.35
CA HIS A 35 9.47 1.32 -6.98
C HIS A 35 10.95 1.06 -6.73
N ALA A 36 11.63 0.35 -7.62
CA ALA A 36 13.06 0.05 -7.49
C ALA A 36 13.90 1.34 -7.45
N GLU A 37 13.61 2.30 -8.33
CA GLU A 37 14.32 3.58 -8.33
C GLU A 37 14.06 4.38 -7.04
N ARG A 38 12.81 4.39 -6.54
CA ARG A 38 12.48 5.03 -5.26
C ARG A 38 13.18 4.37 -4.08
N LEU A 39 13.19 3.04 -4.02
CA LEU A 39 13.92 2.30 -2.99
C LEU A 39 15.42 2.61 -3.05
N ARG A 40 16.00 2.65 -4.25
CA ARG A 40 17.43 2.97 -4.41
C ARG A 40 17.77 4.37 -3.91
N LYS A 41 16.98 5.38 -4.29
CA LYS A 41 17.17 6.77 -3.81
C LYS A 41 17.02 6.86 -2.30
N HIS A 42 16.06 6.13 -1.72
CA HIS A 42 15.85 6.11 -0.28
C HIS A 42 17.02 5.47 0.47
N ALA A 43 17.52 4.34 -0.04
CA ALA A 43 18.70 3.67 0.50
C ALA A 43 19.95 4.56 0.42
N GLU A 44 20.17 5.22 -0.73
CA GLU A 44 21.28 6.17 -0.89
C GLU A 44 21.18 7.36 0.08
N ALA A 45 19.99 7.93 0.28
CA ALA A 45 19.77 9.00 1.25
C ALA A 45 20.02 8.54 2.69
N ALA A 46 19.58 7.33 3.05
CA ALA A 46 19.86 6.73 4.35
C ALA A 46 21.36 6.53 4.58
N ARG A 47 22.10 6.01 3.59
CA ARG A 47 23.58 5.85 3.67
C ARG A 47 24.31 7.18 3.84
N ARG A 48 23.79 8.26 3.26
CA ARG A 48 24.33 9.62 3.45
C ARG A 48 23.90 10.27 4.77
N GLY A 49 23.06 9.62 5.57
CA GLY A 49 22.53 10.15 6.83
C GLY A 49 21.44 11.21 6.65
N GLU A 50 20.95 11.44 5.43
CA GLU A 50 19.95 12.49 5.14
C GLU A 50 18.58 12.21 5.78
N LEU A 51 18.34 10.94 6.15
CA LEU A 51 17.12 10.50 6.82
C LEU A 51 17.28 10.40 8.35
N GLY A 52 18.46 10.70 8.87
CA GLY A 52 18.82 10.59 10.29
C GLY A 52 19.50 9.27 10.67
N ASP A 53 20.09 9.25 11.87
CA ASP A 53 20.99 8.20 12.34
C ASP A 53 20.33 6.81 12.44
N ASP A 54 19.08 6.75 12.90
CA ASP A 54 18.33 5.49 13.00
C ASP A 54 18.15 4.83 11.62
N TRP A 55 17.89 5.65 10.60
CA TRP A 55 17.75 5.18 9.22
C TRP A 55 19.08 4.75 8.61
N ALA A 56 20.17 5.48 8.88
CA ALA A 56 21.50 5.09 8.42
C ALA A 56 21.91 3.72 8.97
N LYS A 57 21.71 3.50 10.28
CA LYS A 57 21.98 2.22 10.95
C LYS A 57 21.13 1.07 10.40
N ILE A 58 19.84 1.32 10.15
CA ILE A 58 18.97 0.29 9.56
C ILE A 58 19.36 -0.02 8.12
N GLN A 59 19.76 0.99 7.34
CA GLN A 59 20.22 0.77 5.97
C GLN A 59 21.51 -0.04 5.92
N GLU A 60 22.46 0.21 6.83
CA GLU A 60 23.67 -0.62 6.95
C GLU A 60 23.32 -2.09 7.22
N ARG A 61 22.38 -2.34 8.14
CA ARG A 61 21.92 -3.70 8.46
C ARG A 61 21.19 -4.37 7.29
N ILE A 62 20.40 -3.61 6.52
CA ILE A 62 19.77 -4.10 5.28
C ILE A 62 20.83 -4.45 4.25
N ASP A 63 21.85 -3.59 4.08
CA ASP A 63 22.94 -3.81 3.13
C ASP A 63 23.78 -5.04 3.48
N ASN A 64 23.93 -5.33 4.77
CA ASN A 64 24.58 -6.54 5.29
C ASN A 64 23.68 -7.80 5.24
N GLY A 65 22.40 -7.66 4.84
CA GLY A 65 21.44 -8.76 4.82
C GLY A 65 20.98 -9.24 6.21
N GLU A 66 21.17 -8.42 7.24
CA GLU A 66 20.81 -8.75 8.63
C GLU A 66 19.32 -8.55 8.93
N THR A 67 18.63 -7.75 8.13
CA THR A 67 17.21 -7.43 8.32
C THR A 67 16.57 -6.94 7.02
N THR A 68 15.25 -6.76 7.03
CA THR A 68 14.50 -6.07 5.98
C THR A 68 13.58 -5.02 6.60
N LEU A 69 13.12 -4.05 5.79
CA LEU A 69 12.11 -3.09 6.27
C LEU A 69 10.82 -3.79 6.76
N ARG A 70 10.47 -4.94 6.15
CA ARG A 70 9.33 -5.74 6.61
C ARG A 70 9.57 -6.25 8.03
N ASP A 71 10.76 -6.77 8.31
CA ASP A 71 11.08 -7.36 9.61
C ASP A 71 11.20 -6.28 10.68
N VAL A 72 11.74 -5.11 10.31
CA VAL A 72 11.75 -3.91 11.16
C VAL A 72 10.34 -3.46 11.53
N PHE A 73 9.42 -3.28 10.58
CA PHE A 73 8.09 -2.74 10.90
C PHE A 73 7.08 -3.77 11.42
N SER A 74 7.28 -5.06 11.13
CA SER A 74 6.50 -6.15 11.75
C SER A 74 6.90 -6.42 13.19
N GLY A 75 8.13 -6.04 13.58
CA GLY A 75 8.69 -6.32 14.90
C GLY A 75 9.48 -7.63 14.97
N GLU A 76 9.63 -8.36 13.87
CA GLU A 76 10.53 -9.53 13.78
C GLU A 76 11.99 -9.14 14.06
N ASP A 77 12.42 -7.94 13.64
CA ASP A 77 13.70 -7.37 14.03
C ASP A 77 13.62 -6.67 15.39
N THR A 78 14.19 -7.33 16.41
CA THR A 78 14.17 -6.89 17.80
C THR A 78 15.38 -6.05 18.22
N SER A 79 16.24 -5.65 17.27
CA SER A 79 17.40 -4.80 17.57
C SER A 79 17.02 -3.41 18.08
N ASP A 80 17.95 -2.76 18.80
CA ASP A 80 17.78 -1.39 19.31
C ASP A 80 17.59 -0.36 18.18
N ALA A 81 18.28 -0.56 17.05
CA ALA A 81 18.13 0.29 15.86
C ALA A 81 16.71 0.17 15.28
N ALA A 82 16.17 -1.04 15.19
CA ALA A 82 14.82 -1.27 14.67
C ALA A 82 13.75 -0.72 15.63
N ALA A 83 13.96 -0.89 16.93
CA ALA A 83 13.10 -0.33 17.96
C ALA A 83 13.08 1.21 17.91
N SER A 84 14.24 1.86 17.82
CA SER A 84 14.37 3.31 17.72
C SER A 84 13.70 3.84 16.45
N LEU A 85 13.93 3.19 15.31
CA LEU A 85 13.30 3.57 14.04
C LEU A 85 11.76 3.47 14.12
N ARG A 86 11.22 2.37 14.67
CA ARG A 86 9.76 2.23 14.88
C ARG A 86 9.20 3.34 15.76
N GLN A 87 9.88 3.67 16.87
CA GLN A 87 9.44 4.75 17.76
C GLN A 87 9.44 6.11 17.07
N THR A 88 10.50 6.42 16.30
CA THR A 88 10.58 7.66 15.52
C THR A 88 9.48 7.73 14.47
N ALA A 89 9.23 6.64 13.74
CA ALA A 89 8.14 6.57 12.77
C ALA A 89 6.77 6.78 13.43
N GLN A 90 6.50 6.12 14.56
CA GLN A 90 5.24 6.30 15.31
C GLN A 90 5.04 7.75 15.77
N ARG A 91 6.09 8.42 16.28
CA ARG A 91 6.02 9.84 16.66
C ARG A 91 5.71 10.72 15.45
N ASN A 92 6.39 10.51 14.33
CA ASN A 92 6.19 11.30 13.12
C ASN A 92 4.77 11.12 12.55
N ILE A 93 4.26 9.88 12.53
CA ILE A 93 2.88 9.58 12.11
C ILE A 93 1.88 10.30 13.03
N ARG A 94 2.04 10.20 14.35
CA ARG A 94 1.14 10.89 15.30
C ARG A 94 1.15 12.40 15.09
N LYS A 95 2.33 12.99 14.88
CA LYS A 95 2.46 14.43 14.59
C LYS A 95 1.75 14.81 13.29
N ALA A 96 1.95 14.03 12.22
CA ALA A 96 1.29 14.27 10.94
C ALA A 96 -0.24 14.12 11.04
N MET A 97 -0.73 13.12 11.79
CA MET A 97 -2.17 12.96 12.05
C MET A 97 -2.74 14.14 12.84
N GLN A 98 -2.02 14.62 13.86
CA GLN A 98 -2.45 15.78 14.63
C GLN A 98 -2.49 17.04 13.76
N GLN A 99 -1.46 17.27 12.95
CA GLN A 99 -1.42 18.41 12.05
C GLN A 99 -2.55 18.36 11.02
N ALA A 100 -2.80 17.21 10.40
CA ALA A 100 -3.91 17.06 9.45
C ALA A 100 -5.29 17.33 10.08
N ARG A 101 -5.46 17.04 11.38
CA ARG A 101 -6.68 17.40 12.12
C ARG A 101 -6.77 18.88 12.42
N GLN A 102 -5.66 19.50 12.83
CA GLN A 102 -5.59 20.94 13.08
C GLN A 102 -5.86 21.72 11.80
N ASP A 103 -5.24 21.33 10.69
CA ASP A 103 -5.47 21.96 9.39
C ASP A 103 -6.95 21.84 8.97
N ALA A 104 -7.62 20.71 9.23
CA ALA A 104 -9.04 20.56 8.96
C ALA A 104 -9.90 21.48 9.87
N GLU A 105 -9.58 21.52 11.17
CA GLU A 105 -10.27 22.39 12.13
C GLU A 105 -10.11 23.88 11.76
N ASP A 106 -8.91 24.31 11.38
CA ASP A 106 -8.61 25.69 10.97
C ASP A 106 -9.35 26.11 9.68
N ASN A 107 -9.75 25.15 8.85
CA ASN A 107 -10.49 25.37 7.60
C ASN A 107 -11.99 25.02 7.71
N ASP A 108 -12.52 24.77 8.91
CA ASP A 108 -13.90 24.30 9.13
C ASP A 108 -14.26 23.03 8.32
N GLU A 109 -13.28 22.15 8.09
CA GLU A 109 -13.41 20.88 7.38
C GLU A 109 -13.63 19.70 8.36
N GLU A 110 -14.20 18.60 7.87
CA GLU A 110 -14.35 17.37 8.66
C GLU A 110 -12.98 16.73 8.96
N ASP A 111 -12.80 16.11 10.14
CA ASP A 111 -11.59 15.34 10.46
C ASP A 111 -11.31 14.33 9.33
N PRO A 112 -10.15 14.43 8.64
CA PRO A 112 -9.87 13.63 7.45
C PRO A 112 -9.86 12.12 7.76
N PHE A 113 -9.53 11.73 8.99
CA PHE A 113 -9.54 10.32 9.41
C PHE A 113 -10.95 9.81 9.69
N THR A 114 -11.85 10.65 10.20
CA THR A 114 -13.27 10.33 10.35
C THR A 114 -13.95 10.21 8.98
N ALA A 115 -13.70 11.17 8.10
CA ALA A 115 -14.20 11.14 6.72
C ALA A 115 -13.73 9.89 5.97
N LEU A 116 -12.45 9.50 6.13
CA LEU A 116 -11.90 8.27 5.57
C LEU A 116 -12.58 7.02 6.14
N GLN A 117 -12.76 6.94 7.46
CA GLN A 117 -13.40 5.80 8.11
C GLN A 117 -14.85 5.63 7.64
N GLY A 118 -15.58 6.73 7.47
CA GLY A 118 -16.93 6.73 6.90
C GLY A 118 -16.95 6.14 5.48
N LYS A 119 -16.06 6.62 4.60
CA LYS A 119 -15.93 6.13 3.22
C LYS A 119 -15.62 4.63 3.16
N LEU A 120 -14.65 4.15 3.95
CA LEU A 120 -14.31 2.73 4.01
C LEU A 120 -15.48 1.86 4.49
N SER A 121 -16.24 2.35 5.47
CA SER A 121 -17.41 1.64 6.02
C SER A 121 -18.56 1.54 5.01
N VAL A 122 -18.71 2.53 4.12
CA VAL A 122 -19.67 2.46 3.00
C VAL A 122 -19.19 1.46 1.96
N MET A 123 -17.92 1.55 1.55
CA MET A 123 -17.32 0.63 0.57
C MET A 123 -17.41 -0.85 1.01
N SER A 124 -17.17 -1.14 2.30
CA SER A 124 -17.30 -2.50 2.84
C SER A 124 -18.73 -3.03 2.67
N ARG A 125 -19.73 -2.24 3.06
CA ARG A 125 -21.14 -2.62 2.95
C ARG A 125 -21.57 -2.84 1.51
N GLU A 126 -21.14 -1.99 0.58
CA GLU A 126 -21.42 -2.18 -0.85
C GLU A 126 -20.80 -3.46 -1.39
N THR A 127 -19.58 -3.78 -0.95
CA THR A 127 -18.88 -5.00 -1.37
C THR A 127 -19.61 -6.24 -0.83
N GLU A 128 -20.02 -6.23 0.43
CA GLU A 128 -20.81 -7.30 1.05
C GLU A 128 -22.14 -7.54 0.33
N GLN A 129 -22.87 -6.46 0.00
CA GLN A 129 -24.13 -6.55 -0.73
C GLN A 129 -23.94 -7.16 -2.13
N ARG A 130 -22.87 -6.79 -2.84
CA ARG A 130 -22.55 -7.38 -4.15
C ARG A 130 -22.27 -8.87 -4.03
N VAL A 131 -21.50 -9.29 -3.02
CA VAL A 131 -21.20 -10.72 -2.79
C VAL A 131 -22.48 -11.51 -2.47
N GLN A 132 -23.35 -10.97 -1.60
CA GLN A 132 -24.63 -11.62 -1.26
C GLN A 132 -25.55 -11.78 -2.47
N ASN A 133 -25.64 -10.75 -3.30
CA ASN A 133 -26.45 -10.80 -4.52
C ASN A 133 -25.93 -11.85 -5.52
N LEU A 134 -24.62 -12.07 -5.60
CA LEU A 134 -24.02 -13.09 -6.45
C LEU A 134 -24.19 -14.52 -5.92
N GLN A 135 -24.30 -14.70 -4.60
CA GLN A 135 -24.53 -16.00 -3.96
C GLN A 135 -26.00 -16.42 -3.95
N SER A 136 -26.92 -15.51 -4.29
CA SER A 136 -28.36 -15.76 -4.29
C SER A 136 -28.91 -16.24 -5.65
N PHE A 137 -28.03 -16.53 -6.62
CA PHE A 137 -28.32 -17.17 -7.92
C PHE A 137 -27.78 -18.60 -7.94
#